data_AF-A0A3A3G2H1-F1
#
_entry.id   AF-A0A3A3G2H1-F1
#
_cell.length_a   1.000
_cell.length_b   1.000
_cell.length_c   1.000
_cell.angle_alpha   90.00
_cell.angle_beta   90.00
_cell.angle_gamma   90.00
#
_symmetry.space_group_name_H-M   'P 1'
#
loop_
_entity.id
_entity.type
_entity.pdbx_description
1 polymer ?
#
loop_
_entity_poly.entity_id
_entity_poly.type
_entity_poly.pdbx_seq_one_letter_code
_entity_poly.pdbx_strand_id
1 'polypeptide(L)' 'MSLRKVTKNLKSFSNDDVLIKLHYLVLRNISKKWTMPIQKRKAGLNRFTFLFDERMPQH' A
#
# COMPACT_ATOMS: atom_id res chain seq x y z
N MET A 1 -9.11 8.39 -4.24
CA MET A 1 -7.99 9.15 -4.85
C MET A 1 -7.06 8.11 -5.43
N SER A 2 -6.79 8.13 -6.74
CA SER A 2 -5.86 7.22 -7.39
C SER A 2 -4.65 7.99 -7.90
N LEU A 3 -3.49 7.32 -8.03
CA LEU A 3 -2.27 7.94 -8.56
C LEU A 3 -2.53 8.58 -9.92
N ARG A 4 -3.20 7.85 -10.83
CA ARG A 4 -3.60 8.37 -12.15
C ARG A 4 -4.41 9.66 -12.08
N LYS A 5 -5.33 9.80 -11.11
CA LYS A 5 -6.15 11.02 -10.99
C LYS A 5 -5.30 12.24 -10.64
N VAL A 6 -4.23 12.05 -9.87
CA VAL A 6 -3.34 13.13 -9.46
C VAL A 6 -2.37 13.49 -10.58
N THR A 7 -1.87 12.50 -11.32
CA THR A 7 -0.90 12.72 -12.41
C THR A 7 -1.52 13.14 -13.74
N LYS A 8 -2.81 12.86 -13.99
CA LYS A 8 -3.48 13.12 -15.30
C LYS A 8 -3.42 14.58 -15.77
N ASN A 9 -3.36 15.55 -14.86
CA ASN A 9 -3.35 16.98 -15.22
C ASN A 9 -1.95 17.61 -15.19
N LEU A 10 -0.93 16.85 -14.78
CA LEU A 10 0.46 17.33 -14.75
C LEU A 10 1.09 17.06 -16.12
N LYS A 11 1.16 18.11 -16.95
CA LYS A 11 1.65 18.03 -18.34
C LYS A 11 3.16 17.72 -18.44
N SER A 12 3.95 18.15 -17.46
CA SER A 12 5.40 17.89 -17.39
C SER A 12 5.87 18.12 -15.96
N PHE A 13 6.78 17.28 -15.47
CA PHE A 13 7.45 17.46 -14.18
C PHE A 13 8.80 18.14 -14.42
N SER A 14 9.13 19.13 -13.60
CA SER A 14 10.40 19.86 -13.75
C SER A 14 11.63 19.04 -13.34
N ASN A 15 11.48 18.04 -12.46
CA ASN A 15 12.53 17.15 -11.97
C ASN A 15 11.90 15.87 -11.35
N ASP A 16 12.63 14.76 -11.34
CA ASP A 16 12.21 13.47 -10.79
C ASP A 16 11.95 13.53 -9.27
N ASP A 17 12.66 14.38 -8.53
CA ASP A 17 12.43 14.57 -7.09
C ASP A 17 11.01 15.06 -6.79
N VAL A 18 10.46 15.92 -7.67
CA VAL A 18 9.09 16.42 -7.54
C VAL A 18 8.09 15.29 -7.78
N LEU A 19 8.38 14.41 -8.73
CA LEU A 19 7.58 13.23 -9.02
C LEU A 19 7.53 12.30 -7.81
N ILE A 20 8.68 11.99 -7.21
CA ILE A 20 8.79 11.11 -6.04
C ILE A 20 8.03 11.68 -4.85
N LYS A 21 8.23 12.97 -4.56
CA LYS A 21 7.53 13.66 -3.46
C LYS A 21 6.01 13.62 -3.65
N LEU A 22 5.53 13.82 -4.88
CA LEU A 22 4.11 13.75 -5.19
C LEU A 22 3.56 12.34 -4.97
N HIS A 23 4.25 11.30 -5.47
CA HIS A 23 3.83 9.91 -5.27
C HIS A 23 3.76 9.56 -3.78
N TYR A 24 4.77 9.96 -3.01
CA TYR A 24 4.79 9.78 -1.56
C TYR A 24 3.56 10.42 -0.88
N LEU A 25 3.25 11.68 -1.20
CA LEU A 25 2.11 12.38 -0.61
C LEU A 25 0.77 11.72 -0.97
N VAL A 26 0.62 11.27 -2.21
CA VAL A 26 -0.59 10.58 -2.66
C VAL A 26 -0.75 9.24 -1.96
N LEU A 27 0.30 8.42 -1.90
CA LEU A 27 0.28 7.13 -1.22
C LEU A 27 -0.02 7.30 0.27
N ARG A 28 0.60 8.29 0.93
CA ARG A 28 0.31 8.61 2.33
C ARG A 28 -1.15 8.98 2.57
N ASN A 29 -1.77 9.75 1.67
CA ASN A 29 -3.18 10.11 1.79
C ASN A 29 -4.13 8.95 1.48
N ILE A 30 -3.76 8.04 0.57
CA ILE A 30 -4.52 6.82 0.30
C ILE A 30 -4.44 5.87 1.49
N SER A 31 -3.25 5.65 2.04
CA SER A 31 -3.00 4.78 3.20
C SER A 31 -3.85 5.17 4.41
N LYS A 32 -4.02 6.48 4.68
CA LYS A 32 -4.93 6.97 5.74
C LYS A 32 -6.38 6.49 5.61
N LYS A 33 -6.83 6.13 4.40
CA LYS A 33 -8.19 5.64 4.13
C LYS A 33 -8.29 4.12 4.22
N TRP A 34 -7.18 3.40 4.33
CA TRP A 34 -7.15 1.94 4.49
C TRP A 34 -7.35 1.55 5.95
N THR A 35 -8.49 1.94 6.51
CA THR A 35 -8.87 1.63 7.90
C THR A 35 -9.71 0.37 8.02
N MET A 36 -10.19 -0.18 6.90
CA MET A 36 -11.02 -1.37 6.93
C MET A 36 -10.19 -2.59 7.41
N PRO A 37 -10.64 -3.32 8.44
CA PRO A 37 -9.96 -4.52 8.87
C PRO A 37 -10.03 -5.60 7.78
N ILE A 38 -8.97 -6.40 7.68
CA ILE A 38 -8.91 -7.51 6.74
C ILE A 38 -9.92 -8.58 7.16
N GLN A 39 -10.88 -8.85 6.28
CA GLN A 39 -11.90 -9.87 6.49
C GLN A 39 -11.26 -11.25 6.60
N LYS A 40 -11.70 -12.06 7.57
CA LYS A 40 -11.20 -13.43 7.82
C LYS A 40 -9.67 -13.52 8.05
N ARG A 41 -9.05 -12.48 8.62
CA ARG A 41 -7.60 -12.44 8.93
C ARG A 41 -7.09 -13.70 9.66
N LYS A 42 -7.85 -14.21 10.65
CA LYS A 42 -7.48 -15.41 11.42
C LYS A 42 -7.33 -16.66 10.53
N ALA A 43 -8.33 -16.93 9.68
CA ALA A 43 -8.28 -18.07 8.77
C ALA A 43 -7.13 -17.94 7.75
N GLY A 44 -6.88 -16.71 7.27
CA GLY A 44 -5.74 -16.41 6.40
C GLY A 44 -4.40 -16.67 7.07
N LEU A 45 -4.24 -16.25 8.33
CA LEU A 45 -3.04 -16.48 9.13
C LEU A 45 -2.79 -17.98 9.34
N ASN A 46 -3.81 -18.76 9.72
CA ASN A 46 -3.68 -20.20 9.91
C ASN A 46 -3.16 -20.91 8.65
N ARG A 47 -3.64 -20.50 7.47
CA ARG A 47 -3.15 -21.05 6.20
C ARG A 47 -1.72 -20.63 5.90
N PHE A 48 -1.35 -19.40 6.26
CA PHE A 48 0.03 -18.92 6.13
C PHE A 48 0.99 -19.66 7.06
N THR A 49 0.57 -19.96 8.29
CA THR A 49 1.35 -20.79 9.23
C THR A 49 1.60 -22.18 8.66
N PHE A 50 0.59 -22.84 8.09
CA PHE A 50 0.79 -24.16 7.49
C PHE A 50 1.71 -24.13 6.25
N LEU A 51 1.57 -23.13 5.38
CA LEU A 51 2.34 -23.03 4.13
C LEU A 51 3.78 -22.54 4.35
N PHE A 52 4.02 -21.77 5.41
CA PHE A 52 5.29 -21.10 5.67
C PHE A 52 5.73 -21.28 7.12
N ASP A 53 5.62 -22.50 7.62
CA ASP A 53 5.84 -22.86 9.03
C ASP A 53 7.20 -22.36 9.55
N GLU A 54 8.28 -22.60 8.79
CA GLU A 54 9.64 -22.18 9.14
C GLU A 54 9.87 -20.66 9.11
N ARG A 55 9.00 -19.89 8.44
CA ARG A 55 9.15 -18.42 8.29
C ARG A 55 8.20 -17.63 9.16
N MET A 56 7.24 -18.29 9.79
CA MET A 56 6.29 -17.65 10.69
C MET A 56 6.88 -17.59 12.09
N PRO A 57 6.70 -16.48 12.81
CA PRO A 57 7.10 -16.41 14.21
C PRO A 57 6.33 -17.48 14.99
N GLN A 58 7.06 -18.42 15.59
CA GLN A 58 6.47 -19.39 16.50
C GLN A 58 6.02 -18.65 17.77
N HIS A 59 4.80 -18.97 18.18
CA HIS A 59 4.04 -18.18 19.15
C HIS A 59 4.44 -18.46 20.60
#